data_AF-A0A951YGF8-F1
#
_entry.id   AF-A0A951YGF8-F1
#
_cell.length_a   1.000
_cell.length_b   1.000
_cell.length_c   1.000
_cell.angle_alpha   90.00
_cell.angle_beta   90.00
_cell.angle_gamma   90.00
#
_symmetry.space_group_name_H-M   'P 1'
#
loop_
_entity.id
_entity.type
_entity.pdbx_description
1 polymer ?
#
loop_
_entity_poly.entity_id
_entity_poly.type
_entity_poly.pdbx_seq_one_letter_code
_entity_poly.pdbx_strand_id
1 'polypeptide(L)'
;MDRNEFRKYAIKHHGISSLTVDSYTSSLFKNPNALTPYIIEERPLNVASMDVFSRLMMDRIIFLGEPINDYVANIVTAQLLF
;
A
#
# COMPACT_ATOMS: atom_id res chain seq x y z
N MET A 1 -21.76 -14.91 -6.86
CA MET A 1 -21.57 -15.44 -8.23
C MET A 1 -22.19 -16.81 -8.30
N ASP A 2 -23.03 -17.05 -9.30
CA ASP A 2 -23.63 -18.37 -9.52
C ASP A 2 -22.59 -19.31 -10.15
N ARG A 3 -22.48 -20.55 -9.64
CA ARG A 3 -21.48 -21.54 -10.09
C ARG A 3 -21.59 -21.84 -11.60
N ASN A 4 -22.82 -21.76 -12.09
CA ASN A 4 -23.13 -22.02 -13.50
C ASN A 4 -22.67 -20.88 -14.41
N GLU A 5 -22.60 -19.65 -13.90
CA GLU A 5 -22.18 -18.47 -14.65
C GLU A 5 -20.67 -18.48 -14.90
N PHE A 6 -19.88 -18.76 -13.86
CA PHE A 6 -18.42 -18.88 -13.99
C PHE A 6 -18.02 -19.99 -14.97
N ARG A 7 -18.65 -21.16 -14.85
CA ARG A 7 -18.42 -22.30 -15.76
C ARG A 7 -18.75 -21.94 -17.20
N LYS A 8 -19.89 -21.27 -17.44
CA LYS A 8 -20.29 -20.82 -18.77
C LYS A 8 -19.31 -19.79 -19.35
N TYR A 9 -18.79 -18.89 -18.52
CA TYR A 9 -17.78 -17.92 -18.92
C TYR A 9 -16.45 -18.57 -19.32
N ALA A 10 -15.91 -19.46 -18.49
CA ALA A 10 -14.64 -20.15 -18.76
C ALA A 10 -14.69 -21.01 -20.04
N ILE A 11 -15.81 -21.69 -20.28
CA ILE A 11 -15.96 -22.56 -21.46
C ILE A 11 -16.28 -21.75 -22.72
N LYS A 12 -17.17 -20.74 -22.64
CA LYS A 12 -17.64 -20.02 -23.84
C LYS A 12 -16.75 -18.85 -24.24
N HIS A 13 -16.19 -18.11 -23.29
CA HIS A 13 -15.41 -16.90 -23.59
C HIS A 13 -13.91 -17.14 -23.59
N HIS A 14 -13.41 -18.09 -22.78
CA HIS A 14 -11.99 -18.41 -22.69
C HIS A 14 -11.61 -19.73 -23.37
N GLY A 15 -12.57 -20.46 -23.94
CA GLY A 15 -12.33 -21.69 -24.70
C GLY A 15 -11.71 -22.83 -23.87
N ILE A 16 -11.80 -22.75 -22.54
CA ILE A 16 -11.17 -23.73 -21.64
C ILE A 16 -12.00 -25.01 -21.63
N SER A 17 -11.32 -26.16 -21.70
CA SER A 17 -11.97 -27.47 -21.66
C SER A 17 -12.78 -27.64 -20.36
N SER A 18 -13.97 -28.22 -20.48
CA SER A 18 -14.87 -28.48 -19.33
C SER A 18 -14.15 -29.24 -18.22
N LEU A 19 -13.35 -30.26 -18.58
CA LEU A 19 -12.67 -31.13 -17.63
C LEU A 19 -11.63 -30.38 -16.77
N THR A 20 -10.94 -29.41 -17.37
CA THR A 20 -9.98 -28.55 -16.66
C THR A 20 -10.68 -27.59 -15.71
N VAL A 21 -11.83 -27.02 -16.11
CA VAL A 21 -12.64 -26.16 -15.23
C VAL A 21 -13.22 -26.95 -14.05
N ASP A 22 -13.70 -28.17 -14.30
CA ASP A 22 -14.28 -29.04 -13.27
C ASP A 22 -13.23 -29.52 -12.26
N SER A 23 -12.02 -29.82 -12.72
CA SER A 23 -10.90 -30.22 -11.85
C SER A 23 -10.39 -29.03 -11.01
N TYR A 24 -10.35 -27.83 -11.59
CA TYR A 24 -9.98 -26.62 -10.87
C TYR A 24 -11.05 -26.21 -9.85
N THR A 25 -12.32 -26.16 -10.24
CA THR A 25 -13.41 -25.82 -9.33
C THR A 25 -13.53 -26.84 -8.19
N SER A 26 -13.43 -28.15 -8.46
CA SER A 26 -13.47 -29.18 -7.42
C SER A 26 -12.30 -29.10 -6.44
N SER A 27 -11.09 -28.76 -6.90
CA SER A 27 -9.94 -28.54 -6.03
C SER A 27 -10.07 -27.26 -5.18
N LEU A 28 -10.66 -26.19 -5.72
CA LEU A 28 -11.00 -24.99 -4.95
C LEU A 28 -12.01 -25.27 -3.83
N PHE A 29 -13.04 -26.08 -4.08
CA PHE A 29 -14.05 -26.42 -3.06
C PHE A 29 -13.55 -27.43 -2.01
N LYS A 30 -12.52 -28.22 -2.33
CA LYS A 30 -11.92 -29.20 -1.41
C LYS A 30 -11.02 -28.54 -0.36
N ASN A 31 -10.47 -27.36 -0.65
CA ASN A 31 -9.63 -26.61 0.29
C ASN A 31 -9.97 -25.11 0.25
N PRO A 32 -10.96 -24.66 1.05
CA PRO A 32 -11.49 -23.29 0.99
C PRO A 32 -10.48 -22.19 1.35
N ASN A 33 -9.28 -22.56 1.84
CA ASN A 33 -8.20 -21.64 2.16
C ASN A 33 -7.39 -21.17 0.93
N ALA A 34 -7.64 -21.72 -0.27
CA ALA A 34 -6.93 -21.33 -1.50
C ALA A 34 -7.50 -20.06 -2.18
N LEU A 35 -8.56 -19.47 -1.60
CA LEU A 35 -9.26 -18.28 -2.13
C LEU A 35 -9.29 -17.14 -1.12
N THR A 36 -8.28 -16.96 -0.28
CA THR A 36 -8.07 -15.60 0.25
C THR A 36 -7.61 -14.76 -0.92
N PRO A 37 -8.46 -13.86 -1.46
CA PRO A 37 -7.96 -12.89 -2.42
C PRO A 37 -7.07 -11.99 -1.57
N TYR A 38 -5.76 -12.22 -1.58
CA TYR A 38 -4.83 -11.18 -1.14
C TYR A 38 -5.02 -10.06 -2.14
N ILE A 39 -5.93 -9.16 -1.80
CA ILE A 39 -6.09 -7.86 -2.44
C ILE A 39 -4.76 -7.17 -2.19
N ILE A 40 -3.86 -7.24 -3.18
CA ILE A 40 -2.69 -6.39 -3.23
C ILE A 40 -3.22 -5.03 -3.67
N GLU A 41 -3.83 -4.33 -2.72
CA GLU A 41 -4.02 -2.90 -2.81
C GLU A 41 -2.60 -2.31 -2.85
N GLU A 42 -2.16 -1.83 -4.01
CA GLU A 42 -1.14 -0.78 -4.06
C GLU A 42 -1.78 0.44 -3.37
N ARG A 43 -1.78 0.44 -2.03
CA ARG A 43 -1.95 1.70 -1.32
C ARG A 43 -0.83 2.59 -1.83
N PRO A 44 -1.11 3.83 -2.28
CA PRO A 44 -0.05 4.78 -2.55
C PRO A 44 0.80 4.83 -1.28
N LEU A 45 2.04 4.35 -1.48
CA LEU A 45 3.13 4.27 -0.54
C LEU A 45 3.08 5.54 0.32
N ASN A 46 2.83 5.38 1.63
CA ASN A 46 2.95 6.40 2.67
C ASN A 46 2.92 7.83 2.12
N VAL A 47 1.77 8.51 2.19
CA VAL A 47 1.84 9.96 2.35
C VAL A 47 2.58 10.18 3.66
N ALA A 48 3.91 10.26 3.57
CA ALA A 48 4.72 10.89 4.58
C ALA A 48 4.14 12.31 4.62
N SER A 49 3.21 12.53 5.54
CA SER A 49 2.71 13.85 5.87
C SER A 49 3.90 14.59 6.44
N MET A 50 4.72 15.10 5.53
CA MET A 50 5.95 15.78 5.88
C MET A 50 5.51 17.13 6.40
N ASP A 51 5.85 17.39 7.66
CA ASP A 51 5.54 18.66 8.30
C ASP A 51 6.21 19.81 7.51
N VAL A 52 5.56 20.98 7.50
CA VAL A 52 6.05 22.19 6.83
C VAL A 52 7.43 22.55 7.37
N PHE A 53 7.67 22.36 8.67
CA PHE A 53 8.99 22.57 9.28
C PHE A 53 10.04 21.60 8.76
N SER A 54 9.69 20.33 8.52
CA SER A 54 10.60 19.38 7.88
C SER A 54 10.91 19.77 6.43
N ARG A 55 9.95 20.38 5.70
CA ARG A 55 10.17 20.84 4.32
C ARG A 55 11.12 22.02 4.28
N LEU A 56 10.94 22.95 5.20
CA LEU A 56 11.86 24.08 5.39
C LEU A 56 13.26 23.59 5.77
N MET A 57 13.38 22.62 6.68
CA MET A 57 14.68 22.03 7.03
C MET A 57 15.36 21.36 5.84
N MET A 58 14.63 20.62 4.98
CA MET A 58 15.21 20.05 3.75
C MET A 58 15.72 21.11 2.78
N ASP A 59 15.04 22.25 2.70
CA ASP A 59 15.46 23.39 1.87
C ASP A 59 16.51 24.28 2.59
N ARG A 60 17.07 23.81 3.72
CA ARG A 60 18.06 24.52 4.58
C ARG A 60 17.58 25.87 5.10
N ILE A 61 16.31 25.93 5.51
CA ILE A 61 15.69 27.10 6.12
C ILE A 61 15.40 26.80 7.59
N ILE A 62 16.01 27.59 8.49
CA ILE A 62 15.81 27.52 9.94
C ILE A 62 14.86 28.63 10.37
N PHE A 63 13.85 28.30 11.18
CA PHE A 63 12.86 29.26 11.68
C PHE A 63 13.09 29.55 13.17
N LEU A 64 13.26 30.83 13.53
CA LEU A 64 13.42 31.29 14.90
C LEU A 64 12.25 32.22 15.26
N GLY A 65 11.23 31.65 15.90
CA GLY A 65 10.01 32.36 16.27
C GLY A 65 9.83 32.62 17.77
N GLU A 66 10.69 32.02 18.61
CA GLU A 66 10.63 32.13 20.07
C GLU A 66 11.82 32.93 20.63
N PRO A 67 11.69 33.51 21.84
CA PRO A 67 12.81 34.14 22.53
C PRO A 67 14.00 33.21 22.69
N ILE A 68 15.20 33.77 22.55
CA ILE A 68 16.44 32.99 22.63
C ILE A 68 16.70 32.61 24.09
N ASN A 69 16.78 31.31 24.34
CA ASN A 69 17.25 30.71 25.58
C ASN A 69 18.28 29.61 25.26
N ASP A 70 18.90 29.04 26.29
CA ASP A 70 19.96 28.03 26.12
C ASP A 70 19.49 26.79 25.33
N TYR A 71 18.21 26.43 25.45
CA TYR A 71 17.64 25.30 24.72
C TYR A 71 17.48 25.60 23.22
N VAL A 72 16.87 26.73 22.87
CA VAL A 72 16.71 27.18 21.48
C VAL A 72 18.07 27.39 20.81
N ALA A 73 19.03 27.99 21.53
CA ALA A 73 20.39 28.21 21.03
C ALA A 73 21.10 26.89 20.66
N ASN A 74 20.96 25.85 21.49
CA ASN A 74 21.53 24.53 21.21
C ASN A 74 20.89 23.87 19.99
N ILE A 75 19.57 23.97 19.82
CA ILE A 75 18.86 23.41 18.66
C ILE A 75 19.31 24.07 17.36
N VAL A 76 19.37 25.41 17.33
CA VAL A 76 19.81 26.14 16.14
C VAL A 76 21.26 25.79 15.80
N THR A 77 22.13 25.68 16.80
CA THR A 77 23.54 25.28 16.59
C THR A 77 23.63 23.86 16.03
N ALA A 78 22.83 22.92 16.54
CA ALA A 78 22.77 21.55 16.03
C ALA A 78 22.32 21.52 14.56
N GLN A 79 21.30 22.32 14.19
CA GLN A 79 20.81 22.43 12.81
C GLN A 79 21.79 23.12 11.84
N LEU A 80 22.79 23.84 12.35
CA LEU A 80 23.85 24.45 11.53
C LEU A 80 25.04 23.51 11.30
N LEU A 81 25.27 22.56 12.21
CA LEU A 81 26.41 21.62 12.14
C LEU A 81 26.10 20.36 11.31
N PHE A 82 24.83 19.98 11.19
CA PHE A 82 24.35 18.79 10.49
C PHE A 82 23.39 19.17 9.38
#